data_AF-A0A3P8VKF6-F1
#
_entry.id   AF-A0A3P8VKF6-F1
#
_cell.length_a   1.000
_cell.length_b   1.000
_cell.length_c   1.000
_cell.angle_alpha   90.00
_cell.angle_beta   90.00
_cell.angle_gamma   90.00
#
_symmetry.space_group_name_H-M   'P 1'
#
loop_
_entity.id
_entity.type
_entity.pdbx_description
1 polymer ?
#
loop_
_entity_poly.entity_id
_entity_poly.type
_entity_poly.pdbx_seq_one_letter_code
_entity_poly.pdbx_strand_id
1 'polypeptide(L)'
;MTLELGGKVSIECKKTKCVTKMEFKLKPMLGRPCSVNQIIGKITVGDETLATVDGYWDSEVFVYDKYSGQQELLWNPSSEIRSHRLKRQVVPVDRQREFESERLWQHVTSAILDQDQQQATQEKSVLEEAQRREAKERGDTQWIPRLFQKDPVNSEWIYKHMEMQLWDPGQCLVQFEKDGVIQTQEKTRHNERPDNSSWTDQKEVAQLPVGRRQTVRSSSTATLCCPELAASLCGCTLDYCVF
;
A
#
# COMPACT_ATOMS: atom_id res chain seq x y z
N MET A 1 6.25 -5.33 -28.21
CA MET A 1 7.04 -4.40 -27.37
C MET A 1 7.23 -5.06 -26.02
N THR A 2 8.43 -5.04 -25.44
CA THR A 2 8.72 -5.59 -24.11
C THR A 2 9.06 -4.45 -23.16
N LEU A 3 8.64 -4.55 -21.90
CA LEU A 3 9.08 -3.66 -20.83
C LEU A 3 10.22 -4.35 -20.09
N GLU A 4 11.30 -3.63 -19.85
CA GLU A 4 12.44 -4.10 -19.05
C GLU A 4 12.70 -3.13 -17.89
N LEU A 5 13.00 -3.69 -16.71
CA LEU A 5 13.52 -2.92 -15.58
C LEU A 5 15.04 -2.85 -15.69
N GLY A 6 15.61 -1.65 -15.49
CA GLY A 6 17.04 -1.44 -15.64
C GLY A 6 17.58 -0.41 -14.66
N GLY A 7 18.84 -0.59 -14.26
CA GLY A 7 19.58 0.36 -13.45
C GLY A 7 19.81 -0.08 -12.01
N LYS A 8 20.39 0.81 -11.22
CA LYS A 8 20.82 0.54 -9.83
C LYS A 8 19.83 1.10 -8.84
N VAL A 9 19.52 0.31 -7.81
CA VAL A 9 18.63 0.67 -6.70
C VAL A 9 19.39 0.49 -5.38
N SER A 10 19.17 1.39 -4.42
CA SER A 10 19.75 1.32 -3.09
C SER A 10 18.65 1.41 -2.04
N ILE A 11 18.65 0.48 -1.09
CA ILE A 11 17.75 0.47 0.07
C ILE A 11 18.61 0.57 1.32
N GLU A 12 18.34 1.56 2.17
CA GLU A 12 19.08 1.80 3.41
C GLU A 12 18.15 1.75 4.63
N CYS A 13 18.56 1.00 5.65
CA CYS A 13 17.92 1.00 6.95
C CYS A 13 18.73 1.86 7.94
N LYS A 14 18.23 3.05 8.29
CA LYS A 14 18.92 3.96 9.22
C LYS A 14 19.15 3.36 10.61
N LYS A 15 18.29 2.44 11.05
CA LYS A 15 18.35 1.79 12.38
C LYS A 15 19.45 0.74 12.46
N THR A 16 19.52 -0.16 11.48
CA THR A 16 20.51 -1.26 11.47
C THR A 16 21.79 -0.91 10.72
N LYS A 17 21.81 0.22 10.00
CA LYS A 17 22.88 0.62 9.06
C LYS A 17 23.10 -0.37 7.91
N CYS A 18 22.16 -1.29 7.69
CA CYS A 18 22.19 -2.18 6.54
C CYS A 18 21.89 -1.37 5.28
N VAL A 19 22.71 -1.61 4.24
CA VAL A 19 22.54 -1.04 2.90
C VAL A 19 22.48 -2.19 1.91
N THR A 20 21.45 -2.19 1.07
CA THR A 20 21.34 -3.12 -0.05
C THR A 20 21.48 -2.36 -1.35
N LYS A 21 22.50 -2.70 -2.15
CA LYS A 21 22.67 -2.16 -3.50
C LYS A 21 22.36 -3.26 -4.50
N MET A 22 21.36 -3.05 -5.34
CA MET A 22 20.90 -3.97 -6.38
C MET A 22 21.03 -3.32 -7.75
N GLU A 23 21.13 -4.15 -8.78
CA GLU A 23 21.16 -3.75 -10.19
C GLU A 23 20.21 -4.65 -10.97
N PHE A 24 19.23 -4.03 -11.62
CA PHE A 24 18.39 -4.65 -12.63
C PHE A 24 19.14 -4.59 -13.96
N LYS A 25 19.50 -5.77 -14.48
CA LYS A 25 20.27 -5.90 -15.71
C LYS A 25 19.35 -5.76 -16.91
N LEU A 26 19.75 -4.86 -17.81
CA LEU A 26 19.17 -4.77 -19.14
C LEU A 26 19.71 -5.88 -20.03
N LYS A 27 18.94 -6.20 -21.06
CA LYS A 27 19.40 -7.12 -22.10
C LYS A 27 20.71 -6.61 -22.75
N PRO A 28 21.76 -7.44 -22.85
CA PRO A 28 23.00 -7.05 -23.51
C PRO A 28 22.76 -6.81 -25.00
N MET A 29 23.40 -5.78 -25.55
CA MET A 29 23.30 -5.45 -26.99
C MET A 29 24.04 -6.46 -27.89
N LEU A 30 24.98 -7.22 -27.33
CA LEU A 30 25.76 -8.25 -28.04
C LEU A 30 25.87 -9.49 -27.15
N GLY A 31 25.52 -10.67 -27.67
CA GLY A 31 25.63 -11.96 -26.97
C GLY A 31 24.29 -12.72 -26.81
N ARG A 32 24.33 -13.87 -26.13
CA ARG A 32 23.11 -14.65 -25.80
C ARG A 32 22.25 -13.89 -24.77
N PRO A 33 20.90 -14.00 -24.84
CA PRO A 33 19.97 -13.31 -23.94
C PRO A 33 19.90 -13.91 -22.53
N CYS A 34 21.05 -14.18 -21.89
CA CYS A 34 21.13 -14.90 -20.62
C CYS A 34 20.84 -14.04 -19.37
N SER A 35 20.75 -12.72 -19.51
CA SER A 35 20.56 -11.77 -18.40
C SER A 35 19.30 -10.91 -18.51
N VAL A 36 18.35 -11.28 -19.37
CA VAL A 36 17.04 -10.61 -19.42
C VAL A 36 16.38 -10.77 -18.05
N ASN A 37 15.85 -9.69 -17.50
CA ASN A 37 15.19 -9.64 -16.18
C ASN A 37 16.07 -10.01 -14.98
N GLN A 38 17.39 -10.14 -15.18
CA GLN A 38 18.29 -10.50 -14.09
C GLN A 38 18.40 -9.36 -13.08
N ILE A 39 18.43 -9.73 -11.80
CA ILE A 39 18.80 -8.84 -10.70
C ILE A 39 20.02 -9.40 -10.00
N ILE A 40 20.93 -8.51 -9.61
CA ILE A 40 22.07 -8.85 -8.76
C ILE A 40 22.24 -7.79 -7.69
N GLY A 41 22.75 -8.14 -6.52
CA GLY A 41 22.95 -7.19 -5.45
C GLY A 41 23.77 -7.70 -4.29
N LYS A 42 24.04 -6.79 -3.35
CA LYS A 42 24.76 -7.06 -2.11
C LYS A 42 24.08 -6.36 -0.96
N ILE A 43 24.03 -7.04 0.18
CA ILE A 43 23.60 -6.51 1.47
C ILE A 43 24.86 -6.29 2.31
N THR A 44 25.07 -5.06 2.79
CA THR A 44 26.28 -4.66 3.51
C THR A 44 25.94 -3.92 4.81
N VAL A 45 26.85 -3.97 5.78
CA VAL A 45 26.86 -3.09 6.96
C VAL A 45 28.25 -2.46 7.01
N GLY A 46 28.33 -1.14 6.83
CA GLY A 46 29.60 -0.48 6.54
C GLY A 46 30.23 -1.05 5.27
N ASP A 47 31.49 -1.49 5.38
CA ASP A 47 32.25 -2.10 4.28
C ASP A 47 32.11 -3.64 4.22
N GLU A 48 31.46 -4.25 5.22
CA GLU A 48 31.30 -5.69 5.30
C GLU A 48 30.10 -6.17 4.49
N THR A 49 30.29 -7.17 3.63
CA THR A 49 29.19 -7.80 2.88
C THR A 49 28.62 -8.96 3.69
N LEU A 50 27.35 -8.86 4.07
CA LEU A 50 26.64 -9.92 4.80
C LEU A 50 26.06 -10.97 3.86
N ALA A 51 25.49 -10.53 2.73
CA ALA A 51 24.82 -11.42 1.78
C ALA A 51 24.89 -10.90 0.35
N THR A 52 24.64 -11.79 -0.61
CA THR A 52 24.42 -11.43 -2.03
C THR A 52 23.01 -11.78 -2.45
N VAL A 53 22.46 -11.02 -3.39
CA VAL A 53 21.15 -11.25 -4.00
C VAL A 53 21.39 -11.54 -5.47
N ASP A 54 20.78 -12.59 -6.01
CA ASP A 54 20.84 -12.88 -7.45
C ASP A 54 19.60 -13.65 -7.91
N GLY A 55 19.23 -13.46 -9.18
CA GLY A 55 18.10 -14.17 -9.78
C GLY A 55 17.40 -13.31 -10.82
N TYR A 56 16.08 -13.47 -10.95
CA TYR A 56 15.28 -12.80 -11.97
C TYR A 56 14.00 -12.23 -11.35
N TRP A 57 13.70 -10.95 -11.60
CA TRP A 57 12.59 -10.27 -10.92
C TRP A 57 11.20 -10.82 -11.28
N ASP A 58 11.09 -11.48 -12.43
CA ASP A 58 9.90 -12.16 -12.94
C ASP A 58 9.86 -13.66 -12.61
N SER A 59 10.88 -14.17 -11.90
CA SER A 59 11.00 -15.57 -11.50
C SER A 59 11.66 -15.66 -10.10
N GLU A 60 12.55 -16.62 -9.90
CA GLU A 60 13.21 -16.85 -8.62
C GLU A 60 14.34 -15.86 -8.35
N VAL A 61 14.38 -15.36 -7.13
CA VAL A 61 15.47 -14.55 -6.57
C VAL A 61 15.95 -15.23 -5.30
N PHE A 62 17.26 -15.38 -5.18
CA PHE A 62 17.93 -16.01 -4.06
C PHE A 62 18.74 -14.99 -3.27
N VAL A 63 18.87 -15.27 -1.97
CA VAL A 63 19.81 -14.61 -1.08
C VAL A 63 20.81 -15.64 -0.62
N TYR A 64 22.09 -15.32 -0.76
CA TYR A 64 23.20 -16.11 -0.25
C TYR A 64 23.81 -15.41 0.95
N ASP A 65 23.69 -16.01 2.13
CA ASP A 65 24.28 -15.52 3.38
C ASP A 65 25.74 -15.99 3.47
N LYS A 66 26.66 -15.02 3.63
CA LYS A 66 28.10 -15.32 3.60
C LYS A 66 28.63 -15.99 4.86
N TYR A 67 27.96 -15.84 5.99
CA TYR A 67 28.42 -16.40 7.27
C TYR A 67 27.99 -17.86 7.42
N SER A 68 26.74 -18.15 7.09
CA SER A 68 26.19 -19.50 7.13
C SER A 68 26.56 -20.32 5.88
N GLY A 69 26.88 -19.64 4.77
CA GLY A 69 27.11 -20.27 3.47
C GLY A 69 25.84 -20.85 2.85
N GLN A 70 24.66 -20.50 3.37
CA GLN A 70 23.37 -21.00 2.90
C GLN A 70 22.79 -20.08 1.83
N GLN A 71 22.08 -20.69 0.88
CA GLN A 71 21.30 -20.01 -0.14
C GLN A 71 19.82 -20.26 0.11
N GLU A 72 19.04 -19.19 0.19
CA GLU A 72 17.60 -19.23 0.45
C GLU A 72 16.84 -18.55 -0.68
N LEU A 73 15.64 -19.06 -0.96
CA LEU A 73 14.71 -18.43 -1.90
C LEU A 73 14.08 -17.20 -1.24
N LEU A 74 14.39 -16.01 -1.78
CA LEU A 74 13.84 -14.73 -1.31
C LEU A 74 12.49 -14.41 -1.95
N TRP A 75 12.38 -14.64 -3.27
CA TRP A 75 11.19 -14.28 -4.03
C TRP A 75 10.95 -15.27 -5.16
N ASN A 76 9.67 -15.60 -5.37
CA ASN A 76 9.20 -16.34 -6.53
C ASN A 76 7.74 -15.92 -6.81
N PRO A 77 7.41 -15.28 -7.95
CA PRO A 77 6.06 -14.84 -8.27
C PRO A 77 5.19 -16.00 -8.78
N SER A 78 5.16 -17.13 -8.06
CA SER A 78 4.41 -18.33 -8.42
C SER A 78 2.90 -18.06 -8.54
N SER A 79 2.18 -18.89 -9.29
CA SER A 79 0.71 -18.78 -9.40
C SER A 79 0.01 -18.85 -8.05
N GLU A 80 0.55 -19.63 -7.11
CA GLU A 80 0.04 -19.74 -5.74
C GLU A 80 0.28 -18.44 -4.96
N ILE A 81 1.50 -17.87 -4.98
CA ILE A 81 1.76 -16.59 -4.30
C ILE A 81 0.88 -15.48 -4.89
N ARG A 82 0.68 -15.49 -6.21
CA ARG A 82 -0.21 -14.55 -6.90
C ARG A 82 -1.68 -14.70 -6.49
N SER A 83 -2.17 -15.92 -6.23
CA SER A 83 -3.55 -16.13 -5.80
C SER A 83 -3.83 -15.64 -4.37
N HIS A 84 -2.78 -15.55 -3.53
CA HIS A 84 -2.85 -15.02 -2.17
C HIS A 84 -2.62 -13.51 -2.07
N ARG A 85 -2.38 -12.81 -3.19
CA ARG A 85 -2.22 -11.35 -3.18
C ARG A 85 -3.49 -10.68 -2.66
N LEU A 86 -3.31 -9.65 -1.82
CA LEU A 86 -4.41 -8.79 -1.40
C LEU A 86 -5.11 -8.21 -2.63
N LYS A 87 -6.42 -8.42 -2.72
CA LYS A 87 -7.23 -7.85 -3.79
C LYS A 87 -7.39 -6.36 -3.54
N ARG A 88 -7.00 -5.55 -4.52
CA ARG A 88 -7.26 -4.12 -4.51
C ARG A 88 -8.77 -3.90 -4.41
N GLN A 89 -9.21 -3.23 -3.35
CA GLN A 89 -10.56 -2.70 -3.22
C GLN A 89 -10.54 -1.26 -3.71
N VAL A 90 -11.51 -0.88 -4.54
CA VAL A 90 -11.67 0.49 -5.03
C VAL A 90 -13.08 0.98 -4.67
N VAL A 91 -13.23 2.28 -4.48
CA VAL A 91 -14.55 2.89 -4.27
C VAL A 91 -15.35 2.73 -5.57
N PRO A 92 -16.62 2.29 -5.54
CA PRO A 92 -17.45 2.21 -6.74
C PRO A 92 -17.55 3.55 -7.47
N VAL A 93 -17.48 3.54 -8.81
CA VAL A 93 -17.43 4.75 -9.66
C VAL A 93 -18.59 5.73 -9.39
N ASP A 94 -19.78 5.22 -9.09
CA ASP A 94 -20.96 6.02 -8.72
C ASP A 94 -20.80 6.81 -7.42
N ARG A 95 -19.87 6.38 -6.55
CA ARG A 95 -19.53 7.02 -5.28
C ARG A 95 -18.22 7.82 -5.33
N GLN A 96 -17.47 7.73 -6.42
CA GLN A 96 -16.25 8.51 -6.62
C GLN A 96 -16.57 9.97 -6.95
N ARG A 97 -15.70 10.88 -6.53
CA ARG A 97 -15.76 12.30 -6.92
C ARG A 97 -15.31 12.47 -8.37
N GLU A 98 -15.68 13.61 -8.97
CA GLU A 98 -15.43 13.92 -10.38
C GLU A 98 -13.95 13.80 -10.81
N PHE A 99 -13.02 14.22 -9.96
CA PHE A 99 -11.58 14.21 -10.24
C PHE A 99 -10.84 12.98 -9.70
N GLU A 100 -11.56 11.93 -9.28
CA GLU A 100 -10.93 10.65 -8.96
C GLU A 100 -10.59 9.89 -10.24
N SER A 101 -9.40 9.29 -10.30
CA SER A 101 -8.81 8.82 -11.55
C SER A 101 -9.70 7.87 -12.35
N GLU A 102 -10.35 6.89 -11.70
CA GLU A 102 -11.17 5.90 -12.42
C GLU A 102 -12.42 6.57 -13.03
N ARG A 103 -13.11 7.44 -12.29
CA ARG A 103 -14.23 8.23 -12.82
C ARG A 103 -13.78 9.23 -13.89
N LEU A 104 -12.70 9.98 -13.65
CA LEU A 104 -12.20 11.01 -14.57
C LEU A 104 -11.79 10.40 -15.92
N TRP A 105 -11.15 9.24 -15.91
CA TRP A 105 -10.64 8.55 -17.09
C TRP A 105 -11.60 7.47 -17.65
N GLN A 106 -12.83 7.38 -17.15
CA GLN A 106 -13.76 6.29 -17.48
C GLN A 106 -14.03 6.17 -18.99
N HIS A 107 -14.22 7.30 -19.69
CA HIS A 107 -14.56 7.28 -21.12
C HIS A 107 -13.36 6.92 -22.00
N VAL A 108 -12.17 7.43 -21.65
CA VAL A 108 -10.92 7.04 -22.30
C VAL A 108 -10.67 5.54 -22.11
N THR A 109 -10.86 5.05 -20.88
CA THR A 109 -10.64 3.65 -20.54
C THR A 109 -11.64 2.73 -21.24
N SER A 110 -12.93 3.11 -21.28
CA SER A 110 -13.95 2.37 -22.05
C SER A 110 -13.58 2.26 -23.52
N ALA A 111 -13.22 3.39 -24.15
CA ALA A 111 -12.82 3.40 -25.57
C ALA A 111 -11.58 2.53 -25.85
N ILE A 112 -10.59 2.54 -24.94
CA ILE A 112 -9.41 1.66 -25.03
C ILE A 112 -9.81 0.19 -24.94
N LEU A 113 -10.70 -0.17 -24.01
CA LEU A 113 -11.20 -1.54 -23.85
C LEU A 113 -11.99 -2.00 -25.08
N ASP A 114 -12.73 -1.08 -25.70
CA ASP A 114 -13.47 -1.31 -26.95
C ASP A 114 -12.58 -1.27 -28.20
N GLN A 115 -11.27 -1.04 -28.02
CA GLN A 115 -10.27 -0.90 -29.09
C GLN A 115 -10.55 0.26 -30.06
N ASP A 116 -11.34 1.25 -29.65
CA ASP A 116 -11.61 2.46 -30.41
C ASP A 116 -10.57 3.55 -30.10
N GLN A 117 -9.48 3.51 -30.88
CA GLN A 117 -8.39 4.47 -30.73
C GLN A 117 -8.81 5.91 -31.03
N GLN A 118 -9.77 6.12 -31.94
CA GLN A 118 -10.22 7.46 -32.31
C GLN A 118 -11.01 8.09 -31.16
N GLN A 119 -11.97 7.34 -30.61
CA GLN A 119 -12.74 7.77 -29.45
C GLN A 119 -11.82 7.99 -28.23
N ALA A 120 -10.90 7.08 -27.95
CA ALA A 120 -9.96 7.24 -26.83
C ALA A 120 -9.13 8.53 -26.95
N THR A 121 -8.68 8.86 -28.17
CA THR A 121 -7.93 10.09 -28.44
C THR A 121 -8.81 11.33 -28.26
N GLN A 122 -10.06 11.28 -28.72
CA GLN A 122 -11.02 12.38 -28.56
C GLN A 122 -11.33 12.64 -27.09
N GLU A 123 -11.70 11.60 -26.31
CA GLU A 123 -12.00 11.72 -24.88
C GLU A 123 -10.79 12.22 -24.09
N LYS A 124 -9.58 11.73 -24.42
CA LYS A 124 -8.34 12.23 -23.81
C LYS A 124 -8.13 13.72 -24.10
N SER A 125 -8.40 14.15 -25.33
CA SER A 125 -8.24 15.55 -25.73
C SER A 125 -9.20 16.47 -24.98
N VAL A 126 -10.43 16.01 -24.71
CA VAL A 126 -11.42 16.75 -23.91
C VAL A 126 -10.88 17.01 -22.50
N LEU A 127 -10.35 15.99 -21.83
CA LEU A 127 -9.76 16.12 -20.48
C LEU A 127 -8.56 17.08 -20.48
N GLU A 128 -7.63 16.90 -21.42
CA GLU A 128 -6.42 17.73 -21.49
C GLU A 128 -6.73 19.19 -21.85
N GLU A 129 -7.75 19.46 -22.66
CA GLU A 129 -8.18 20.82 -22.97
C GLU A 129 -8.85 21.49 -21.76
N ALA A 130 -9.67 20.75 -21.01
CA ALA A 130 -10.26 21.25 -19.77
C ALA A 130 -9.18 21.65 -18.76
N GLN A 131 -8.18 20.79 -18.54
CA GLN A 131 -7.03 21.08 -17.68
C GLN A 131 -6.21 22.27 -18.17
N ARG A 132 -5.97 22.38 -19.49
CA ARG A 132 -5.27 23.54 -20.09
C ARG A 132 -6.04 24.86 -19.88
N ARG A 133 -7.37 24.82 -19.99
CA ARG A 133 -8.22 25.98 -19.70
C ARG A 133 -8.18 26.37 -18.22
N GLU A 134 -8.32 25.41 -17.30
CA GLU A 134 -8.24 25.67 -15.87
C GLU A 134 -6.88 26.26 -15.45
N ALA A 135 -5.79 25.74 -16.01
CA ALA A 135 -4.45 26.28 -15.78
C ALA A 135 -4.32 27.73 -16.27
N LYS A 136 -4.91 28.04 -17.43
CA LYS A 136 -4.93 29.41 -17.98
C LYS A 136 -5.76 30.36 -17.12
N GLU A 137 -6.92 29.93 -16.64
CA GLU A 137 -7.81 30.72 -15.78
C GLU A 137 -7.19 30.96 -14.40
N ARG A 138 -6.46 29.99 -13.87
CA ARG A 138 -5.73 30.11 -12.60
C ARG A 138 -4.61 31.17 -12.66
N GLY A 139 -3.99 31.36 -13.83
CA GLY A 139 -2.89 32.30 -14.02
C GLY A 139 -1.71 31.99 -13.08
N ASP A 140 -1.21 33.02 -12.41
CA ASP A 140 -0.09 32.91 -11.47
C ASP A 140 -0.48 32.37 -10.07
N THR A 141 -1.77 32.09 -9.85
CA THR A 141 -2.23 31.55 -8.57
C THR A 141 -1.68 30.15 -8.36
N GLN A 142 -0.95 29.94 -7.26
CA GLN A 142 -0.38 28.64 -6.94
C GLN A 142 -1.48 27.58 -6.73
N TRP A 143 -1.35 26.43 -7.38
CA TRP A 143 -2.19 25.27 -7.08
C TRP A 143 -1.86 24.72 -5.69
N ILE A 144 -2.89 24.58 -4.84
CA ILE A 144 -2.75 24.04 -3.49
C ILE A 144 -3.36 22.63 -3.47
N PRO A 145 -2.55 21.55 -3.35
CA PRO A 145 -3.08 20.20 -3.28
C PRO A 145 -3.95 19.99 -2.05
N ARG A 146 -5.01 19.22 -2.21
CA ARG A 146 -6.01 18.99 -1.16
C ARG A 146 -5.44 18.14 -0.02
N LEU A 147 -4.81 17.01 -0.33
CA LEU A 147 -4.41 15.98 0.63
C LEU A 147 -2.94 16.03 1.04
N PHE A 148 -2.12 16.79 0.32
CA PHE A 148 -0.67 16.85 0.54
C PHE A 148 -0.19 18.28 0.75
N GLN A 149 0.85 18.43 1.54
CA GLN A 149 1.56 19.68 1.76
C GLN A 149 3.06 19.47 1.54
N LYS A 150 3.76 20.52 1.14
CA LYS A 150 5.20 20.46 0.93
C LYS A 150 5.93 20.77 2.23
N ASP A 151 6.88 19.92 2.62
CA ASP A 151 7.77 20.18 3.74
C ASP A 151 8.71 21.36 3.38
N PRO A 152 8.75 22.43 4.19
CA PRO A 152 9.59 23.59 3.90
C PRO A 152 11.10 23.30 3.99
N VAL A 153 11.53 22.24 4.68
CA VAL A 153 12.94 21.93 4.95
C VAL A 153 13.55 21.10 3.81
N ASN A 154 12.91 19.99 3.45
CA ASN A 154 13.47 19.05 2.47
C ASN A 154 12.70 19.04 1.13
N SER A 155 11.65 19.85 0.99
CA SER A 155 10.81 19.93 -0.22
C SER A 155 10.04 18.65 -0.57
N GLU A 156 9.92 17.70 0.35
CA GLU A 156 9.13 16.47 0.16
C GLU A 156 7.62 16.73 0.33
N TRP A 157 6.78 15.88 -0.29
CA TRP A 157 5.34 15.93 -0.11
C TRP A 157 4.92 15.06 1.08
N ILE A 158 4.25 15.69 2.04
CA ILE A 158 3.74 15.06 3.25
C ILE A 158 2.22 14.98 3.15
N TYR A 159 1.68 13.79 3.36
CA TYR A 159 0.25 13.59 3.48
C TYR A 159 -0.28 14.29 4.75
N LYS A 160 -1.26 15.18 4.60
CA LYS A 160 -1.73 16.07 5.67
C LYS A 160 -2.37 15.34 6.86
N HIS A 161 -2.93 14.16 6.62
CA HIS A 161 -3.63 13.38 7.65
C HIS A 161 -2.87 12.10 8.01
N MET A 162 -1.54 12.17 7.98
CA MET A 162 -0.70 11.04 8.35
C MET A 162 -0.90 10.70 9.83
N GLU A 163 -1.49 9.54 10.09
CA GLU A 163 -1.60 8.97 11.43
C GLU A 163 -0.46 7.98 11.63
N MET A 164 0.47 8.30 12.54
CA MET A 164 1.59 7.43 12.90
C MET A 164 1.29 6.52 14.09
N GLN A 165 0.05 6.55 14.59
CA GLN A 165 -0.35 5.72 15.70
C GLN A 165 -0.37 4.25 15.26
N LEU A 166 0.27 3.39 16.05
CA LEU A 166 0.24 1.96 15.81
C LEU A 166 -1.18 1.44 16.03
N TRP A 167 -1.59 0.51 15.18
CA TRP A 167 -2.86 -0.20 15.34
C TRP A 167 -2.90 -0.91 16.68
N ASP A 168 -3.87 -0.56 17.54
CA ASP A 168 -4.15 -1.25 18.81
C ASP A 168 -5.35 -2.18 18.62
N PRO A 169 -5.18 -3.51 18.55
CA PRO A 169 -6.30 -4.46 18.41
C PRO A 169 -7.32 -4.38 19.57
N GLY A 170 -6.91 -3.83 20.72
CA GLY A 170 -7.76 -3.61 21.87
C GLY A 170 -8.71 -2.41 21.72
N GLN A 171 -8.31 -1.39 20.95
CA GLN A 171 -9.04 -0.12 20.82
C GLN A 171 -9.57 0.12 19.42
N CYS A 172 -8.77 -0.16 18.39
CA CYS A 172 -9.11 0.04 16.99
C CYS A 172 -10.01 -1.10 16.49
N LEU A 173 -11.14 -0.73 15.86
CA LEU A 173 -12.14 -1.65 15.34
C LEU A 173 -11.99 -1.83 13.84
N VAL A 174 -11.91 -0.74 13.09
CA VAL A 174 -11.73 -0.73 11.64
C VAL A 174 -11.01 0.53 11.20
N GLN A 175 -10.20 0.42 10.16
CA GLN A 175 -9.66 1.57 9.44
C GLN A 175 -10.35 1.66 8.08
N PHE A 176 -10.81 2.85 7.71
CA PHE A 176 -11.49 3.08 6.44
C PHE A 176 -11.06 4.41 5.84
N GLU A 177 -11.21 4.51 4.53
CA GLU A 177 -10.95 5.72 3.78
C GLU A 177 -12.25 6.49 3.58
N LYS A 178 -12.21 7.81 3.79
CA LYS A 178 -13.29 8.72 3.42
C LYS A 178 -12.71 10.02 2.87
N ASP A 179 -13.06 10.33 1.63
CA ASP A 179 -12.73 11.59 0.95
C ASP A 179 -11.22 11.88 0.81
N GLY A 180 -10.43 10.83 0.65
CA GLY A 180 -8.97 10.81 0.64
C GLY A 180 -8.33 10.77 2.03
N VAL A 181 -9.13 10.58 3.08
CA VAL A 181 -8.68 10.59 4.48
C VAL A 181 -8.83 9.21 5.11
N ILE A 182 -7.72 8.61 5.52
CA ILE A 182 -7.73 7.38 6.32
C ILE A 182 -8.14 7.71 7.76
N GLN A 183 -9.15 6.99 8.26
CA GLN A 183 -9.74 7.18 9.59
C GLN A 183 -9.80 5.84 10.33
N THR A 184 -9.56 5.88 11.64
CA THR A 184 -9.66 4.71 12.51
C THR A 184 -10.88 4.84 13.41
N GLN A 185 -11.80 3.87 13.34
CA GLN A 185 -12.91 3.75 14.29
C GLN A 185 -12.41 3.02 15.53
N GLU A 186 -12.57 3.64 16.70
CA GLU A 186 -12.19 3.06 17.99
C GLU A 186 -13.43 2.64 18.81
N LYS A 187 -13.21 1.75 19.79
CA LYS A 187 -14.23 1.43 20.81
C LYS A 187 -14.54 2.69 21.62
N THR A 188 -15.79 3.13 21.61
CA THR A 188 -16.25 4.21 22.49
C THR A 188 -15.97 3.87 23.95
N ARG A 189 -15.20 4.73 24.63
CA ARG A 189 -15.09 4.69 26.10
C ARG A 189 -16.41 5.20 26.68
N HIS A 190 -17.37 4.32 26.93
CA HIS A 190 -18.45 4.66 27.86
C HIS A 190 -17.86 4.75 29.26
N ASN A 191 -17.49 5.95 29.69
CA ASN A 191 -17.30 6.26 31.10
C ASN A 191 -17.77 7.68 31.42
N GLU A 192 -19.03 7.95 31.10
CA GLU A 192 -19.83 8.91 31.86
C GLU A 192 -20.97 8.11 32.48
N ARG A 193 -20.89 7.94 33.79
CA ARG A 193 -22.04 7.48 34.59
C ARG A 193 -23.17 8.48 34.37
N PRO A 194 -24.40 8.05 34.04
CA PRO A 194 -25.54 8.95 34.14
C PRO A 194 -25.68 9.36 35.60
N ASP A 195 -25.66 10.67 35.84
CA ASP A 195 -25.90 11.23 37.16
C ASP A 195 -27.30 10.82 37.65
N ASN A 196 -27.33 10.33 38.87
CA ASN A 196 -28.47 9.61 39.43
C ASN A 196 -29.50 10.64 39.91
N SER A 197 -30.50 10.97 39.10
CA SER A 197 -31.71 11.62 39.61
C SER A 197 -32.98 11.08 38.94
N SER A 198 -33.68 10.27 39.74
CA SER A 198 -35.15 10.20 39.88
C SER A 198 -35.96 10.27 38.58
N TRP A 199 -36.62 9.17 38.20
CA TRP A 199 -38.10 9.10 38.12
C TRP A 199 -38.55 7.63 38.14
N THR A 200 -39.63 7.41 38.87
CA THR A 200 -40.22 6.16 39.35
C THR A 200 -41.04 5.37 38.32
N ASP A 201 -41.12 4.05 38.57
CA ASP A 201 -42.28 3.15 38.41
C ASP A 201 -42.88 2.91 37.01
N GLN A 202 -42.74 1.68 36.46
CA GLN A 202 -43.70 0.55 36.64
C GLN A 202 -43.59 -0.51 35.51
N LYS A 203 -43.62 -1.80 35.93
CA LYS A 203 -44.15 -3.00 35.21
C LYS A 203 -43.36 -3.53 34.01
N GLU A 204 -43.23 -4.83 33.71
CA GLU A 204 -43.65 -6.11 34.31
C GLU A 204 -42.79 -7.23 33.66
N VAL A 205 -42.71 -8.36 34.35
CA VAL A 205 -41.81 -9.51 34.11
C VAL A 205 -42.29 -10.43 32.98
N ALA A 206 -41.36 -10.95 32.18
CA ALA A 206 -41.46 -12.29 31.61
C ALA A 206 -40.08 -12.92 31.42
N GLN A 207 -39.77 -13.94 32.22
CA GLN A 207 -38.58 -14.79 32.16
C GLN A 207 -38.79 -15.98 31.22
N LEU A 208 -37.68 -16.50 30.66
CA LEU A 208 -37.23 -17.93 30.61
C LEU A 208 -36.37 -18.20 29.34
N PRO A 209 -35.50 -19.23 29.29
CA PRO A 209 -34.50 -19.65 30.27
C PRO A 209 -33.08 -19.83 29.67
N VAL A 210 -32.12 -19.98 30.58
CA VAL A 210 -30.68 -20.19 30.38
C VAL A 210 -30.35 -21.61 29.88
N GLY A 211 -29.44 -21.71 28.91
CA GLY A 211 -28.87 -22.96 28.39
C GLY A 211 -27.33 -23.00 28.41
N ARG A 212 -26.80 -23.49 29.53
CA ARG A 212 -25.57 -24.30 29.76
C ARG A 212 -24.25 -24.06 28.98
N ARG A 213 -23.21 -23.74 29.76
CA ARG A 213 -21.76 -23.90 29.49
C ARG A 213 -21.39 -25.30 29.01
N GLN A 214 -20.44 -25.38 28.06
CA GLN A 214 -19.44 -26.44 28.03
C GLN A 214 -18.04 -25.86 27.82
N THR A 215 -17.16 -26.26 28.73
CA THR A 215 -15.72 -26.06 28.78
C THR A 215 -15.01 -27.09 27.90
N VAL A 216 -14.01 -26.68 27.12
CA VAL A 216 -12.96 -27.59 26.63
C VAL A 216 -11.59 -26.95 26.81
N ARG A 217 -10.72 -27.69 27.51
CA ARG A 217 -9.28 -27.45 27.66
C ARG A 217 -8.52 -28.09 26.50
N SER A 218 -7.51 -27.40 25.98
CA SER A 218 -6.22 -27.98 25.55
C SER A 218 -5.33 -26.83 25.07
N SER A 219 -4.29 -26.49 25.81
CA SER A 219 -2.93 -27.05 25.76
C SER A 219 -2.03 -26.25 24.81
N SER A 220 -1.08 -25.60 25.45
CA SER A 220 -0.01 -24.76 24.94
C SER A 220 1.05 -25.53 24.15
N THR A 221 1.50 -24.94 23.05
CA THR A 221 2.91 -24.97 22.60
C THR A 221 3.22 -23.64 21.94
N ALA A 222 4.11 -22.87 22.57
CA ALA A 222 4.59 -21.60 22.09
C ALA A 222 5.74 -21.82 21.10
N THR A 223 5.62 -21.24 19.91
CA THR A 223 6.75 -20.98 19.02
C THR A 223 6.80 -19.48 18.77
N LEU A 224 7.79 -18.83 19.36
CA LEU A 224 8.13 -17.43 19.15
C LEU A 224 8.60 -17.24 17.71
N CYS A 225 7.78 -16.61 16.89
CA CYS A 225 8.22 -15.94 15.67
C CYS A 225 7.53 -14.59 15.65
N CYS A 226 8.28 -13.52 15.88
CA CYS A 226 7.79 -12.14 15.90
C CYS A 226 7.14 -11.79 14.54
N PRO A 227 5.83 -11.49 14.46
CA PRO A 227 5.19 -10.99 13.25
C PRO A 227 5.16 -9.44 13.20
N GLU A 228 5.81 -8.76 14.15
CA GLU A 228 5.82 -7.30 14.23
C GLU A 228 6.99 -6.73 13.42
N LEU A 229 6.82 -6.64 12.10
CA LEU A 229 7.53 -5.69 11.22
C LEU A 229 6.94 -5.60 9.79
N ALA A 230 5.91 -6.38 9.46
CA ALA A 230 5.33 -6.40 8.11
C ALA A 230 4.36 -5.24 7.78
N ALA A 231 4.07 -4.33 8.71
CA ALA A 231 2.99 -3.34 8.53
C ALA A 231 3.43 -1.89 8.23
N SER A 232 4.73 -1.59 8.05
CA SER A 232 5.18 -0.19 7.92
C SER A 232 5.81 0.20 6.57
N LEU A 233 5.80 -0.67 5.56
CA LEU A 233 6.37 -0.36 4.24
C LEU A 233 5.44 -0.73 3.07
N CYS A 234 4.12 -0.77 3.28
CA CYS A 234 3.21 -0.50 2.17
C CYS A 234 3.15 1.02 2.00
N GLY A 235 4.15 1.56 1.29
CA GLY A 235 3.96 2.82 0.60
C GLY A 235 2.85 2.62 -0.42
N CYS A 236 1.60 2.81 0.01
CA CYS A 236 0.52 3.11 -0.90
C CYS A 236 0.88 4.44 -1.54
N THR A 237 1.64 4.41 -2.63
CA THR A 237 1.51 5.43 -3.67
C THR A 237 0.05 5.34 -4.10
N LEU A 238 -0.78 6.17 -3.48
CA LEU A 238 -1.98 6.64 -4.13
C LEU A 238 -1.46 7.32 -5.40
N ASP A 239 -1.51 6.60 -6.52
CA ASP A 239 -1.38 7.15 -7.86
C ASP A 239 -2.59 8.08 -8.11
N TYR A 240 -2.59 9.20 -7.40
CA TYR A 240 -3.21 10.41 -7.87
C TYR A 240 -2.28 10.90 -8.98
N CYS A 241 -2.50 10.39 -10.20
CA CYS A 241 -2.11 11.10 -11.41
C CYS A 241 -2.88 12.43 -11.42
N VAL A 242 -2.36 13.42 -10.69
CA VAL A 242 -2.63 14.82 -10.91
C VAL A 242 -1.43 15.31 -11.72
N PHE A 243 -1.60 15.31 -13.04
CA PHE A 243 -0.79 16.16 -13.92
C PHE A 243 -1.45 17.54 -13.98
#